data_AF-A0AAX0WYX0-F1
#
_entry.id   AF-A0AAX0WYX0-F1
#
_cell.length_a   1.000
_cell.length_b   1.000
_cell.length_c   1.000
_cell.angle_alpha   90.00
_cell.angle_beta   90.00
_cell.angle_gamma   90.00
#
_symmetry.space_group_name_H-M   'P 1'
#
loop_
_entity.id
_entity.type
_entity.pdbx_description
1 polymer ?
#
loop_
_entity_poly.entity_id
_entity_poly.type
_entity_poly.pdbx_seq_one_letter_code
_entity_poly.pdbx_strand_id
1 'polypeptide(L)'
;MKFPAPHNDLSNTLTVRALGGGKINISFNLVYPYEVNGELQANTGELSGIASIKGDTAVYSSSEYGQCTITLTFIKPGMLSVKQEGSDADCGFGHNVYADGTYYKKQK
;
A
#
# COMPACT_ATOMS: atom_id res chain seq x y z
N MET A 1 -11.00 -7.90 21.23
CA MET A 1 -12.13 -7.08 20.75
C MET A 1 -12.34 -7.32 19.26
N LYS A 2 -13.57 -7.32 18.76
CA LYS A 2 -13.83 -7.32 17.31
C LYS A 2 -13.53 -5.91 16.79
N PHE A 3 -12.50 -5.81 15.96
CA PHE A 3 -12.27 -4.63 15.13
C PHE A 3 -13.54 -4.31 14.33
N PRO A 4 -13.82 -3.02 14.06
CA PRO A 4 -15.00 -2.62 13.31
C PRO A 4 -15.10 -3.39 11.99
N ALA A 5 -16.32 -3.55 11.49
CA ALA A 5 -16.55 -4.25 10.24
C ALA A 5 -15.77 -3.56 9.08
N PRO A 6 -15.20 -4.33 8.12
CA PRO A 6 -14.18 -3.88 7.14
C PRO A 6 -14.55 -2.74 6.18
N HIS A 7 -15.77 -2.20 6.24
CA HIS A 7 -16.30 -1.28 5.23
C HIS A 7 -15.89 0.19 5.42
N ASN A 8 -14.98 0.50 6.35
CA ASN A 8 -14.56 1.88 6.69
C ASN A 8 -13.06 2.04 7.00
N ASP A 9 -12.18 1.13 6.58
CA ASP A 9 -10.72 1.38 6.68
C ASP A 9 -10.33 2.50 5.70
N LEU A 10 -10.41 3.74 6.19
CA LEU A 10 -10.09 4.98 5.49
C LEU A 10 -8.64 5.40 5.67
N SER A 11 -7.94 4.79 6.63
CA SER A 11 -6.58 5.14 7.08
C SER A 11 -5.51 4.71 6.09
N ASN A 12 -5.62 3.49 5.55
CA ASN A 12 -4.70 3.00 4.54
C ASN A 12 -5.11 3.55 3.17
N THR A 13 -4.24 4.38 2.59
CA THR A 13 -4.51 4.99 1.28
C THR A 13 -3.41 4.68 0.29
N LEU A 14 -3.84 4.27 -0.90
CA LEU A 14 -3.01 4.19 -2.09
C LEU A 14 -3.53 5.21 -3.11
N THR A 15 -2.69 6.16 -3.48
CA THR A 15 -2.92 7.07 -4.59
C THR A 15 -2.16 6.58 -5.82
N VAL A 16 -2.88 6.40 -6.93
CA VAL A 16 -2.30 6.09 -8.25
C VAL A 16 -2.53 7.25 -9.19
N ARG A 17 -1.47 7.76 -9.83
CA ARG A 17 -1.54 8.81 -10.86
C ARG A 17 -0.85 8.36 -12.13
N ALA A 18 -1.54 8.42 -13.26
CA ALA A 18 -0.92 8.16 -14.56
C ALA A 18 0.08 9.27 -14.90
N LEU A 19 1.26 8.88 -15.36
CA LEU A 19 2.31 9.80 -15.84
C LEU A 19 2.47 9.77 -17.37
N GLY A 20 1.83 8.80 -18.04
CA GLY A 20 2.05 8.51 -19.46
C GLY A 20 3.26 7.60 -19.69
N GLY A 21 3.45 7.14 -20.93
CA GLY A 21 4.61 6.34 -21.33
C GLY A 21 4.78 5.01 -20.56
N GLY A 22 3.68 4.39 -20.12
CA GLY A 22 3.74 3.15 -19.33
C GLY A 22 4.25 3.36 -17.90
N LYS A 23 4.08 4.55 -17.33
CA LYS A 23 4.46 4.88 -15.95
C LYS A 23 3.29 5.42 -15.14
N ILE A 24 3.28 5.07 -13.86
CA ILE A 24 2.37 5.62 -12.85
C ILE A 24 3.17 6.07 -11.63
N ASN A 25 2.72 7.11 -10.95
CA ASN A 25 3.16 7.42 -9.60
C ASN A 25 2.26 6.70 -8.61
N ILE A 26 2.86 5.95 -7.69
CA ILE A 26 2.19 5.34 -6.54
C ILE A 26 2.58 6.10 -5.27
N SER A 27 1.64 6.25 -4.35
CA SER A 27 1.89 6.82 -3.03
C SER A 27 1.01 6.13 -2.01
N PHE A 28 1.66 5.54 -1.02
CA PHE A 28 1.05 4.88 0.13
C PHE A 28 1.19 5.75 1.36
N ASN A 29 0.11 5.85 2.12
CA ASN A 29 0.12 6.30 3.51
C ASN A 29 -0.68 5.24 4.29
N LEU A 30 0.03 4.52 5.16
CA LEU A 30 -0.42 3.28 5.76
C LEU A 30 -0.34 3.35 7.29
N VAL A 31 -1.23 2.60 7.93
CA VAL A 31 -1.42 2.56 9.38
C VAL A 31 -1.59 1.12 9.83
N TYR A 32 -0.81 0.72 10.84
CA TYR A 32 -0.96 -0.54 11.58
C TYR A 32 -1.40 -0.24 13.02
N PRO A 33 -2.69 -0.44 13.36
CA PRO A 33 -3.19 -0.23 14.71
C PRO A 33 -2.82 -1.39 15.64
N TYR A 34 -2.50 -1.10 16.89
CA TYR A 34 -2.20 -2.09 17.92
C TYR A 34 -2.61 -1.57 19.31
N GLU A 35 -2.66 -2.44 20.32
CA GLU A 35 -3.06 -2.09 21.68
C GLU A 35 -1.91 -2.30 22.66
N VAL A 36 -1.70 -1.33 23.55
CA VAL A 36 -0.74 -1.43 24.67
C VAL A 36 -1.45 -1.02 25.95
N ASN A 37 -1.49 -1.91 26.94
CA ASN A 37 -2.12 -1.64 28.25
C ASN A 37 -3.58 -1.14 28.16
N GLY A 38 -4.36 -1.59 27.17
CA GLY A 38 -5.74 -1.13 26.97
C GLY A 38 -5.89 0.13 26.14
N GLU A 39 -4.79 0.75 25.69
CA GLU A 39 -4.80 1.95 24.86
C GLU A 39 -4.49 1.64 23.40
N LEU A 40 -5.31 2.20 22.50
CA LEU A 40 -5.11 2.07 21.06
C LEU A 40 -3.95 2.98 20.60
N GLN A 41 -2.97 2.36 19.96
CA GLN A 41 -1.80 2.99 19.35
C GLN A 41 -1.77 2.66 17.85
N ALA A 42 -0.92 3.35 17.10
CA ALA A 42 -0.75 3.06 15.68
C ALA A 42 0.67 3.34 15.20
N ASN A 43 1.21 2.43 14.41
CA ASN A 43 2.41 2.67 13.61
C ASN A 43 1.98 3.16 12.23
N THR A 44 2.80 4.00 11.62
CA THR A 44 2.52 4.57 10.30
C THR A 44 3.71 4.38 9.38
N GLY A 45 3.44 4.17 8.09
CA GLY A 45 4.47 4.02 7.07
C GLY A 45 4.05 4.70 5.78
N GLU A 46 5.01 5.29 5.08
CA GLU A 46 4.80 5.99 3.82
C GLU A 46 5.75 5.48 2.74
N LEU A 47 5.26 5.43 1.51
CA LEU A 47 6.09 5.10 0.35
C LEU A 47 5.58 5.90 -0.85
N SER A 48 6.47 6.50 -1.61
CA SER A 48 6.11 7.12 -2.90
C SER A 48 7.14 6.82 -3.97
N GLY A 49 6.69 6.63 -5.20
CA GLY A 49 7.59 6.30 -6.28
C GLY A 49 6.92 6.07 -7.62
N ILE A 50 7.76 5.89 -8.64
CA ILE A 50 7.32 5.64 -10.00
C ILE A 50 7.34 4.13 -10.26
N ALA A 51 6.18 3.57 -10.59
CA ALA A 51 6.03 2.19 -11.04
C ALA A 51 5.92 2.14 -12.56
N SER A 52 6.49 1.09 -13.15
CA SER A 52 6.27 0.78 -14.58
C SER A 52 5.02 -0.08 -14.70
N ILE A 53 4.10 0.29 -15.61
CA ILE A 53 2.85 -0.43 -15.85
C ILE A 53 2.84 -1.07 -17.24
N LYS A 54 2.48 -2.35 -17.31
CA LYS A 54 2.27 -3.11 -18.55
C LYS A 54 1.00 -3.94 -18.42
N GLY A 55 0.03 -3.70 -19.29
CA GLY A 55 -1.28 -4.34 -19.21
C GLY A 55 -2.00 -3.92 -17.92
N ASP A 56 -2.37 -4.90 -17.11
CA ASP A 56 -3.07 -4.75 -15.83
C ASP A 56 -2.12 -4.73 -14.63
N THR A 57 -0.81 -4.78 -14.84
CA THR A 57 0.17 -4.96 -13.76
C THR A 57 1.17 -3.82 -13.75
N ALA A 58 1.33 -3.19 -12.59
CA ALA A 58 2.37 -2.21 -12.32
C ALA A 58 3.34 -2.70 -11.26
N VAL A 59 4.63 -2.47 -11.48
CA VAL A 59 5.70 -2.90 -10.58
C VAL A 59 6.54 -1.69 -10.20
N TYR A 60 6.67 -1.49 -8.89
CA TYR A 60 7.65 -0.61 -8.27
C TYR A 60 8.69 -1.48 -7.56
N SER A 61 9.96 -1.13 -7.70
CA SER A 61 11.04 -1.79 -6.96
C SER A 61 11.99 -0.75 -6.41
N SER A 62 12.50 -0.98 -5.20
CA SER A 62 13.50 -0.15 -4.54
C SER A 62 14.50 -1.01 -3.80
N SER A 63 15.71 -0.48 -3.65
CA SER A 63 16.78 -1.06 -2.85
C SER A 63 17.27 -0.08 -1.76
N GLU A 64 16.46 0.93 -1.42
CA GLU A 64 16.85 2.03 -0.53
C GLU A 64 17.12 1.54 0.92
N TYR A 65 16.21 0.73 1.46
CA TYR A 65 16.32 0.16 2.81
C TYR A 65 16.54 -1.36 2.82
N GLY A 66 16.32 -2.00 1.68
CA GLY A 66 16.39 -3.43 1.46
C GLY A 66 15.76 -3.77 0.11
N GLN A 67 15.75 -5.04 -0.28
CA GLN A 67 15.10 -5.43 -1.54
C GLN A 67 13.57 -5.40 -1.34
N CYS A 68 12.93 -4.38 -1.90
CA CYS A 68 11.48 -4.22 -1.86
C CYS A 68 10.90 -4.19 -3.27
N THR A 69 9.85 -4.97 -3.50
CA THR A 69 9.03 -4.90 -4.71
C THR A 69 7.55 -4.80 -4.34
N ILE A 70 6.87 -3.81 -4.91
CA ILE A 70 5.43 -3.62 -4.79
C ILE A 70 4.79 -3.89 -6.16
N THR A 71 3.96 -4.93 -6.22
CA THR A 71 3.20 -5.29 -7.41
C THR A 71 1.75 -4.88 -7.24
N LEU A 72 1.25 -4.05 -8.14
CA LEU A 72 -0.15 -3.64 -8.24
C LEU A 72 -0.79 -4.38 -9.41
N THR A 73 -1.88 -5.09 -9.16
CA THR A 73 -2.66 -5.78 -10.20
C THR A 73 -4.07 -5.17 -10.27
N PHE A 74 -4.39 -4.51 -11.37
CA PHE A 74 -5.67 -3.87 -11.63
C PHE A 74 -6.72 -4.93 -12.03
N ILE A 75 -7.43 -5.47 -11.04
CA ILE A 75 -8.34 -6.61 -11.20
C ILE A 75 -9.58 -6.25 -12.01
N LYS A 76 -10.20 -5.10 -11.72
CA LYS A 76 -11.39 -4.58 -12.41
C LYS A 76 -11.53 -3.08 -12.16
N PRO A 77 -12.39 -2.34 -12.89
CA PRO A 77 -12.56 -0.91 -12.67
C PRO A 77 -12.83 -0.58 -11.19
N GLY A 78 -11.93 0.23 -10.61
CA GLY A 78 -12.04 0.66 -9.21
C GLY A 78 -11.57 -0.36 -8.17
N MET A 79 -10.93 -1.47 -8.54
CA MET A 79 -10.36 -2.44 -7.61
C MET A 79 -8.98 -2.89 -8.08
N LEU A 80 -8.00 -2.90 -7.17
CA LEU A 80 -6.68 -3.47 -7.42
C LEU A 80 -6.20 -4.29 -6.23
N SER A 81 -5.32 -5.25 -6.48
CA SER A 81 -4.58 -5.98 -5.46
C SER A 81 -3.15 -5.45 -5.38
N VAL A 82 -2.61 -5.35 -4.18
CA VAL A 82 -1.21 -5.01 -3.91
C VAL A 82 -0.55 -6.22 -3.26
N LYS A 83 0.63 -6.59 -3.75
CA LYS A 83 1.53 -7.55 -3.15
C LYS A 83 2.86 -6.87 -2.83
N GLN A 84 3.34 -7.02 -1.61
CA GLN A 84 4.68 -6.63 -1.20
C GLN A 84 5.60 -7.86 -1.18
N GLU A 85 6.79 -7.69 -1.72
CA GLU A 85 7.89 -8.64 -1.58
C GLU A 85 9.05 -7.90 -0.90
N GLY A 86 9.50 -8.42 0.24
CA GLY A 86 10.36 -7.71 1.20
C GLY A 86 9.64 -7.51 2.53
N SER A 87 10.40 -7.42 3.61
CA SER A 87 9.86 -7.11 4.94
C SER A 87 9.34 -5.67 5.02
N ASP A 88 8.59 -5.35 6.08
CA ASP A 88 8.22 -3.98 6.43
C ASP A 88 9.44 -3.05 6.46
N ALA A 89 10.58 -3.51 6.98
CA ALA A 89 11.84 -2.77 7.01
C ALA A 89 12.48 -2.64 5.63
N ASP A 90 12.50 -3.69 4.81
CA ASP A 90 13.06 -3.64 3.44
C ASP A 90 12.34 -2.60 2.57
N CYS A 91 11.03 -2.46 2.78
CA CYS A 91 10.18 -1.49 2.08
C CYS A 91 10.11 -0.11 2.75
N GLY A 92 10.84 0.11 3.84
CA GLY A 92 10.90 1.41 4.53
C GLY A 92 9.65 1.77 5.35
N PHE A 93 8.70 0.85 5.50
CA PHE A 93 7.48 1.07 6.29
C PHE A 93 7.73 0.86 7.79
N GLY A 94 8.43 -0.23 8.14
CA GLY A 94 8.77 -0.63 9.50
C GLY A 94 7.58 -0.98 10.41
N HIS A 95 7.90 -1.49 11.60
CA HIS A 95 6.95 -1.68 12.71
C HIS A 95 5.60 -2.34 12.36
N ASN A 96 5.64 -3.40 11.55
CA ASN A 96 4.50 -4.17 11.05
C ASN A 96 3.56 -3.42 10.09
N VAL A 97 4.02 -2.35 9.46
CA VAL A 97 3.26 -1.67 8.42
C VAL A 97 3.58 -2.31 7.07
N TYR A 98 2.56 -2.81 6.36
CA TYR A 98 2.68 -3.53 5.09
C TYR A 98 1.71 -2.97 4.05
N ALA A 99 2.12 -2.96 2.79
CA ALA A 99 1.30 -2.48 1.68
C ALA A 99 0.29 -3.53 1.14
N ASP A 100 0.46 -4.80 1.50
CA ASP A 100 -0.38 -5.90 1.01
C ASP A 100 -1.87 -5.67 1.24
N GLY A 101 -2.67 -6.03 0.24
CA GLY A 101 -4.11 -6.04 0.38
C GLY A 101 -4.85 -5.70 -0.91
N THR A 102 -6.17 -5.58 -0.77
CA THR A 102 -7.05 -5.17 -1.86
C THR A 102 -7.53 -3.75 -1.62
N TYR A 103 -7.31 -2.88 -2.60
CA TYR A 103 -7.67 -1.47 -2.54
C TYR A 103 -8.85 -1.20 -3.46
N TYR A 104 -9.79 -0.39 -2.95
CA TYR A 104 -10.97 0.05 -3.68
C TYR A 104 -10.88 1.56 -3.94
N LYS A 105 -11.24 1.97 -5.16
CA LYS A 105 -11.33 3.37 -5.52
C LYS A 105 -12.42 4.03 -4.68
N LYS A 106 -12.06 5.05 -3.91
CA LYS A 106 -13.03 5.91 -3.22
C LYS A 106 -13.92 6.60 -4.27
N GLN A 107 -15.24 6.46 -4.12
CA GLN A 107 -16.19 7.24 -4.91
C GLN A 107 -16.01 8.72 -4.54
N LYS A 108 -16.03 9.60 -5.54
CA LYS A 108 -16.02 11.05 -5.32
C LYS A 108 -17.40 11.53 -4.89
#